data_AF-A0A2S8VGL3-F1
#
_entry.id   AF-A0A2S8VGL3-F1
#
_cell.length_a   1.000
_cell.length_b   1.000
_cell.length_c   1.000
_cell.angle_alpha   90.00
_cell.angle_beta   90.00
_cell.angle_gamma   90.00
#
_symmetry.space_group_name_H-M   'P 1'
#
loop_
_entity.id
_entity.type
_entity.pdbx_description
1 polymer ?
#
loop_
_entity_poly.entity_id
_entity_poly.type
_entity_poly.pdbx_seq_one_letter_code
_entity_poly.pdbx_strand_id
1 'polypeptide(L)'
;MNARLPVFPDSDRIDGWWSLLYHGWTLMAPGGARIDLTGMERACFLCLLGNPDRELLRDELLALRSRTSMRTLNVAICRLRHKVLQTGTRLPLHTVHGVGYVFLGNLRNISNH
;
A
#
# COMPACT_ATOMS: atom_id res chain seq x y z
N MET A 1 -44.01 -21.49 -2.58
CA MET A 1 -42.75 -22.05 -2.04
C MET A 1 -41.70 -20.95 -2.01
N ASN A 2 -41.34 -20.46 -0.84
CA ASN A 2 -40.44 -19.32 -0.68
C ASN A 2 -39.03 -19.86 -0.42
N ALA A 3 -38.18 -19.88 -1.45
CA ALA A 3 -36.77 -20.18 -1.29
C ALA A 3 -36.09 -18.99 -0.59
N ARG A 4 -35.89 -19.12 0.72
CA ARG A 4 -35.01 -18.23 1.49
C ARG A 4 -33.59 -18.47 0.99
N LEU A 5 -33.08 -17.54 0.19
CA LEU A 5 -31.65 -17.42 -0.07
C LEU A 5 -30.93 -17.22 1.28
N PRO A 6 -29.78 -17.85 1.52
CA PRO A 6 -28.95 -17.47 2.65
C PRO A 6 -28.49 -16.03 2.42
N VAL A 7 -29.01 -15.11 3.24
CA VAL A 7 -28.39 -13.80 3.43
C VAL A 7 -27.05 -14.07 4.12
N PHE A 8 -25.98 -14.10 3.34
CA PHE A 8 -24.65 -13.98 3.92
C PHE A 8 -24.64 -12.62 4.61
N PRO A 9 -24.35 -12.55 5.93
CA PRO A 9 -24.10 -11.26 6.51
C PRO A 9 -22.98 -10.63 5.70
N ASP A 10 -23.24 -9.42 5.25
CA ASP A 10 -22.37 -8.37 4.73
C ASP A 10 -21.15 -8.07 5.64
N SER A 11 -20.52 -9.10 6.21
CA SER A 11 -19.47 -9.00 7.23
C SER A 11 -18.14 -8.50 6.73
N ASP A 12 -17.98 -8.14 5.47
CA ASP A 12 -16.76 -7.45 5.06
C ASP A 12 -17.02 -6.62 3.80
N ARG A 13 -17.60 -5.43 3.98
CA ARG A 13 -17.14 -4.32 3.15
C ARG A 13 -15.68 -4.08 3.52
N ILE A 14 -14.79 -4.94 3.03
CA ILE A 14 -13.39 -4.61 2.88
C ILE A 14 -13.45 -3.47 1.89
N ASP A 15 -13.49 -2.25 2.39
CA ASP A 15 -13.64 -1.05 1.59
C ASP A 15 -12.47 -0.96 0.55
N GLY A 16 -11.46 -1.84 0.66
CA GLY A 16 -10.35 -2.00 -0.28
C GLY A 16 -9.26 -0.96 -0.03
N TRP A 17 -9.43 -0.15 1.01
CA TRP A 17 -8.53 0.94 1.35
C TRP A 17 -7.42 0.49 2.27
N TRP A 18 -6.22 0.64 1.74
CA TRP A 18 -4.97 0.65 2.49
C TRP A 18 -4.86 1.98 3.22
N SER A 19 -4.55 1.91 4.50
CA SER A 19 -4.58 3.06 5.38
C SER A 19 -3.23 3.23 6.07
N LEU A 20 -2.58 4.36 5.85
CA LEU A 20 -1.35 4.73 6.54
C LEU A 20 -1.67 5.36 7.89
N LEU A 21 -1.33 4.66 8.96
CA LEU A 21 -1.49 5.08 10.35
C LEU A 21 -0.17 5.65 10.87
N TYR A 22 -0.24 6.37 12.00
CA TYR A 22 0.92 6.93 12.69
C TYR A 22 1.82 7.72 11.72
N HIS A 23 1.27 8.68 10.98
CA HIS A 23 2.01 9.46 9.98
C HIS A 23 2.70 8.61 8.87
N GLY A 24 2.18 7.42 8.58
CA GLY A 24 2.73 6.49 7.59
C GLY A 24 3.78 5.52 8.13
N TRP A 25 3.90 5.36 9.44
CA TRP A 25 4.75 4.31 10.02
C TRP A 25 4.12 2.93 9.98
N THR A 26 2.79 2.84 9.93
CA THR A 26 2.09 1.55 9.87
C THR A 26 1.12 1.53 8.71
N LEU A 27 1.23 0.53 7.85
CA LEU A 27 0.30 0.26 6.77
C LEU A 27 -0.77 -0.71 7.26
N MET A 28 -2.01 -0.26 7.31
CA MET A 28 -3.16 -1.12 7.56
C MET A 28 -3.70 -1.63 6.23
N ALA A 29 -3.69 -2.95 6.07
CA ALA A 29 -4.35 -3.66 4.99
C ALA A 29 -5.87 -3.53 5.10
N PRO A 30 -6.61 -3.65 3.99
CA PRO A 30 -8.07 -3.58 4.02
C PRO A 30 -8.68 -4.64 4.94
N GLY A 31 -8.09 -5.83 5.06
CA GLY A 31 -8.51 -6.87 6.00
C GLY A 31 -8.14 -6.61 7.47
N GLY A 32 -7.76 -5.38 7.84
CA GLY A 32 -7.44 -4.98 9.22
C GLY A 32 -6.02 -5.33 9.70
N ALA A 33 -5.22 -6.02 8.89
CA ALA A 33 -3.83 -6.34 9.25
C ALA A 33 -2.96 -5.09 9.31
N ARG A 34 -2.11 -4.98 10.34
CA ARG A 34 -1.18 -3.86 10.52
C ARG A 34 0.23 -4.30 10.19
N ILE A 35 0.89 -3.57 9.28
CA ILE A 35 2.25 -3.85 8.83
C ILE A 35 3.13 -2.64 9.14
N ASP A 36 4.17 -2.84 9.95
CA ASP A 36 5.13 -1.79 10.23
C ASP A 36 6.04 -1.52 9.02
N LEU A 37 6.03 -0.27 8.60
CA LEU A 37 6.84 0.25 7.51
C LEU A 37 8.16 0.76 8.06
N THR A 38 9.25 0.38 7.40
CA THR A 38 10.54 1.03 7.61
C THR A 38 10.51 2.46 7.04
N GLY A 39 11.47 3.29 7.44
CA GLY A 39 11.57 4.67 6.92
C GLY A 39 11.62 4.73 5.39
N MET A 40 12.17 3.70 4.72
CA MET A 40 12.19 3.60 3.26
C MET A 40 10.79 3.30 2.70
N GLU A 41 10.12 2.27 3.22
CA GLU A 41 8.77 1.88 2.78
C GLU A 41 7.77 3.03 3.01
N ARG A 42 7.81 3.65 4.20
CA ARG A 42 7.01 4.84 4.55
C ARG A 42 7.18 5.96 3.52
N ALA A 43 8.42 6.33 3.24
CA ALA A 43 8.72 7.42 2.32
C ALA A 43 8.12 7.15 0.93
N CYS A 44 8.21 5.90 0.44
CA CYS A 44 7.59 5.50 -0.83
C CYS A 44 6.07 5.71 -0.83
N PHE A 45 5.39 5.27 0.25
CA PHE A 45 3.94 5.43 0.37
C PHE A 45 3.50 6.88 0.53
N LEU A 46 4.30 7.72 1.18
CA LEU A 46 4.02 9.15 1.28
C LEU A 46 4.13 9.84 -0.09
N CYS A 47 5.11 9.48 -0.92
CA CYS A 47 5.15 9.95 -2.31
C CYS A 47 3.93 9.46 -3.10
N LEU A 48 3.57 8.17 -2.99
CA LEU A 48 2.38 7.62 -3.65
C LEU A 48 1.09 8.37 -3.24
N LEU A 49 0.99 8.83 -2.00
CA LEU A 49 -0.14 9.66 -1.53
C LEU A 49 -0.11 11.09 -2.06
N GLY A 50 1.08 11.66 -2.24
CA GLY A 50 1.24 13.00 -2.80
C GLY A 50 0.99 13.06 -4.31
N ASN A 51 1.16 11.93 -5.00
CA ASN A 51 0.97 11.82 -6.44
C ASN A 51 -0.49 11.45 -6.77
N PRO A 52 -1.21 12.24 -7.59
CA PRO A 52 -2.61 11.98 -7.92
C PRO A 52 -2.81 10.67 -8.70
N ASP A 53 -1.84 10.29 -9.52
CA ASP A 53 -1.86 9.00 -10.24
C ASP A 53 -1.45 7.81 -9.35
N ARG A 54 -1.02 8.08 -8.11
CA ARG A 54 -0.44 7.07 -7.20
C ARG A 54 0.70 6.32 -7.88
N GLU A 55 1.49 7.06 -8.63
CA GLU A 55 2.71 6.60 -9.27
C GLU A 55 3.92 7.07 -8.47
N LEU A 56 4.90 6.18 -8.35
CA LEU A 56 6.18 6.43 -7.75
C LEU A 56 7.22 6.41 -8.87
N LEU A 57 7.49 7.59 -9.40
CA LEU A 57 8.45 7.80 -10.47
C LEU A 57 9.89 7.74 -9.94
N ARG A 58 10.82 7.45 -10.86
CA ARG A 58 12.26 7.52 -10.56
C ARG A 58 12.67 8.89 -9.99
N ASP A 59 12.09 9.95 -10.54
CA ASP A 59 12.39 11.33 -10.19
C ASP A 59 11.91 11.69 -8.78
N GLU A 60 10.65 11.35 -8.46
CA GLU A 60 10.08 11.46 -7.11
C GLU A 60 10.93 10.73 -6.05
N LEU A 61 11.48 9.58 -6.40
CA LEU A 61 12.38 8.83 -5.51
C LEU A 61 13.73 9.49 -5.29
N LEU A 62 14.30 10.10 -6.34
CA LEU A 62 15.53 10.86 -6.25
C LEU A 62 15.34 12.12 -5.40
N ALA A 63 14.19 12.79 -5.55
CA ALA A 63 13.80 13.95 -4.75
C ALA A 63 13.62 13.57 -3.27
N LEU A 64 13.04 12.41 -2.99
CA LEU A 64 12.82 11.92 -1.63
C LEU A 64 14.11 11.54 -0.91
N ARG A 65 15.01 10.84 -1.61
CA ARG A 65 16.37 10.53 -1.13
C ARG A 65 17.32 10.38 -2.30
N SER A 66 18.29 11.27 -2.39
CA SER A 66 19.34 11.28 -3.43
C SER A 66 20.15 9.98 -3.51
N ARG A 67 20.12 9.14 -2.46
CA ARG A 67 20.81 7.84 -2.39
C ARG A 67 19.90 6.63 -2.66
N THR A 68 18.64 6.83 -3.01
CA THR A 68 17.68 5.74 -3.25
C THR A 68 17.75 5.23 -4.69
N SER A 69 18.32 4.05 -4.85
CA SER A 69 18.34 3.33 -6.12
C SER A 69 17.07 2.51 -6.33
N MET A 70 16.65 2.35 -7.60
CA MET A 70 15.53 1.47 -7.98
C MET A 70 15.71 0.04 -7.46
N ARG A 71 16.96 -0.43 -7.37
CA ARG A 71 17.28 -1.74 -6.78
C ARG A 71 16.91 -1.80 -5.29
N THR A 72 17.26 -0.78 -4.51
CA THR A 72 16.91 -0.70 -3.07
C THR A 72 15.40 -0.66 -2.88
N LEU A 73 14.72 0.07 -3.76
CA LEU A 73 13.26 0.12 -3.77
C LEU A 73 12.63 -1.23 -4.07
N ASN A 74 13.09 -1.92 -5.14
CA ASN A 74 12.64 -3.28 -5.46
C ASN A 74 12.76 -4.20 -4.24
N VAL A 75 13.89 -4.14 -3.53
CA VAL A 75 14.11 -4.95 -2.32
C VAL A 75 13.15 -4.56 -1.20
N ALA A 76 12.94 -3.26 -0.96
CA ALA A 76 11.99 -2.78 0.04
C ALA A 76 10.55 -3.22 -0.27
N ILE A 77 10.13 -3.10 -1.54
CA ILE A 77 8.82 -3.54 -2.02
C ILE A 77 8.68 -5.07 -1.91
N CYS A 78 9.69 -5.85 -2.31
CA CYS A 78 9.63 -7.31 -2.16
C CYS A 78 9.50 -7.72 -0.69
N ARG A 79 10.26 -7.08 0.21
CA ARG A 79 10.15 -7.30 1.65
C ARG A 79 8.76 -6.94 2.17
N LEU A 80 8.22 -5.78 1.78
CA LEU A 80 6.88 -5.36 2.16
C LEU A 80 5.81 -6.32 1.64
N ARG A 81 5.89 -6.71 0.37
CA ARG A 81 4.98 -7.68 -0.24
C ARG A 81 5.01 -9.00 0.51
N HIS A 82 6.19 -9.45 0.95
CA HIS A 82 6.31 -10.65 1.75
C HIS A 82 5.67 -10.50 3.13
N LYS A 83 5.93 -9.40 3.85
CA LYS A 83 5.26 -9.10 5.14
C LYS A 83 3.74 -9.08 5.00
N VAL A 84 3.24 -8.40 3.97
CA VAL A 84 1.81 -8.29 3.67
C VAL A 84 1.22 -9.65 3.28
N LEU A 85 1.96 -10.47 2.54
CA LEU A 85 1.54 -11.82 2.18
C LEU A 85 1.39 -12.73 3.41
N GLN A 86 2.24 -12.55 4.43
CA GLN A 86 2.12 -13.26 5.70
C GLN A 86 0.83 -12.91 6.47
N THR A 87 0.24 -11.74 6.21
CA THR A 87 -1.06 -11.36 6.77
C THR A 87 -2.23 -11.87 5.93
N GLY A 88 -1.99 -12.73 4.94
CA GLY A 88 -3.01 -13.29 4.05
C GLY A 88 -3.53 -12.31 2.99
N THR A 89 -2.93 -11.13 2.87
CA THR A 89 -3.33 -10.11 1.89
C THR A 89 -2.25 -9.95 0.81
N ARG A 90 -2.59 -9.42 -0.37
CA ARG A 90 -1.61 -9.07 -1.41
C ARG A 90 -1.55 -7.57 -1.58
N LEU A 91 -0.33 -7.02 -1.58
CA LEU A 91 -0.14 -5.60 -1.82
C LEU A 91 -0.44 -5.27 -3.30
N PRO A 92 -1.40 -4.37 -3.60
CA PRO A 92 -1.77 -3.99 -4.96
C PRO A 92 -0.81 -2.96 -5.53
N LEU A 93 0.47 -3.31 -5.59
CA LEU A 93 1.52 -2.48 -6.17
C LEU A 93 2.03 -3.15 -7.45
N HIS A 94 1.93 -2.42 -8.56
CA HIS A 94 2.34 -2.88 -9.89
C HIS A 94 3.60 -2.14 -10.33
N THR A 95 4.52 -2.86 -10.97
CA THR A 95 5.75 -2.29 -11.51
C THR A 95 5.53 -1.93 -12.97
N VAL A 96 5.69 -0.66 -13.33
CA VAL A 96 5.58 -0.19 -14.71
C VAL A 96 6.99 -0.11 -15.32
N HIS A 97 7.22 -0.90 -16.36
CA HIS A 97 8.54 -1.07 -16.96
C HIS A 97 9.03 0.28 -17.55
N GLY A 98 10.15 0.80 -17.03
CA GLY A 98 10.77 2.05 -17.52
C GLY A 98 10.29 3.34 -16.85
N VAL A 99 9.25 3.30 -16.01
CA VAL A 99 8.65 4.51 -15.40
C VAL A 99 8.75 4.49 -13.88
N GLY A 100 8.31 3.41 -13.24
CA GLY A 100 8.22 3.37 -11.79
C GLY A 100 7.28 2.30 -11.24
N TYR A 101 6.56 2.65 -10.17
CA TYR A 101 5.59 1.77 -9.52
C TYR A 101 4.26 2.48 -9.39
N VAL A 102 3.17 1.80 -9.68
CA VAL A 102 1.82 2.32 -9.52
C VAL A 102 1.09 1.53 -8.44
N PHE A 103 0.38 2.25 -7.57
CA PHE A 103 -0.46 1.64 -6.56
C PHE A 103 -1.90 1.53 -7.08
N LEU A 104 -2.29 0.31 -7.44
CA LEU A 104 -3.60 0.01 -8.04
C LEU A 104 -4.73 -0.11 -6.99
N GLY A 105 -4.39 -0.04 -5.70
CA GLY A 105 -5.37 -0.08 -4.62
C GLY A 105 -5.85 1.32 -4.20
N ASN A 106 -6.83 1.36 -3.30
CA ASN A 106 -7.18 2.59 -2.59
C ASN A 106 -6.18 2.83 -1.47
N LEU A 107 -5.53 3.99 -1.44
CA LEU A 107 -4.57 4.36 -0.41
C LEU A 107 -5.02 5.67 0.25
N ARG A 108 -5.09 5.70 1.58
CA ARG A 108 -5.38 6.89 2.37
C ARG A 108 -4.39 7.08 3.50
N ASN A 109 -4.15 8.33 3.86
CA ASN A 109 -3.47 8.67 5.11
C ASN A 109 -4.50 8.88 6.22
N ILE A 110 -4.31 8.21 7.35
CA ILE A 110 -5.11 8.39 8.56
C ILE A 110 -4.23 9.09 9.58
N SER A 111 -4.29 10.41 9.55
CA SER A 111 -3.70 11.27 10.56
C SER A 111 -4.66 11.35 11.75
N ASN A 112 -4.50 10.47 12.74
CA ASN A 112 -5.27 10.59 13.98
C ASN A 112 -4.60 11.68 14.84
N HIS A 113 -5.23 12.85 14.92
CA HIS A 113 -4.89 13.93 15.85
C HIS A 113 -5.37 13.60 17.26
#